data_AF-A0A1D8IMS0-F1
#
_entry.id   AF-A0A1D8IMS0-F1
#
_cell.length_a   1.000
_cell.length_b   1.000
_cell.length_c   1.000
_cell.angle_alpha   90.00
_cell.angle_beta   90.00
_cell.angle_gamma   90.00
#
_symmetry.space_group_name_H-M   'P 1'
#
loop_
_entity.id
_entity.type
_entity.pdbx_description
1 polymer ?
#
loop_
_entity_poly.entity_id
_entity_poly.type
_entity_poly.pdbx_seq_one_letter_code
_entity_poly.pdbx_strand_id
1 'polypeptide(L)'
;MLLIGGAGNDSTSVRDEIVSLIARYWEMAKPIKKSEAAAYREVWSRKQPALRRLAGQYGSSNTEKPLTASSVMSMAWDRYFNAVKADQHHGFENRCELLAAVACAFAKHRTFASMPLPLRKTIAGLPNVHESRWGWFGSMRGAGYYHQAVNENNKHLSKALDEIPLRGTVTRSEYEKYIAEFLNAFPNGRHGVGIASRLLALKRPDQFVCLDSKNQRGLCRDFGIVQSGMNYDRYWGEIIERITDAPWWNSMRPKNAKEAAVWDGRAAMLDAIFYEE
;
A
#
# COMPACT_ATOMS: atom_id res chain seq x y z
N MET A 1 17.73 -3.13 -34.07
CA MET A 1 18.27 -2.42 -35.25
C MET A 1 18.94 -1.16 -34.74
N LEU A 2 20.27 -1.17 -34.62
CA LEU A 2 21.07 0.01 -34.26
C LEU A 2 21.51 0.67 -35.56
N LEU A 3 20.89 1.80 -35.91
CA LEU A 3 21.32 2.65 -37.01
C LEU A 3 22.41 3.58 -36.47
N ILE A 4 23.67 3.28 -36.79
CA ILE A 4 24.78 4.22 -36.59
C ILE A 4 24.96 4.95 -37.92
N GLY A 5 24.24 6.07 -38.07
CA GLY A 5 24.42 6.99 -39.19
C GLY A 5 25.45 8.05 -38.80
N GLY A 6 26.65 7.97 -39.36
CA GLY A 6 27.69 8.98 -39.21
C GLY A 6 28.75 8.81 -40.29
N ALA A 7 28.65 9.59 -41.36
CA ALA A 7 29.65 9.67 -42.41
C ALA A 7 30.84 10.51 -41.92
N GLY A 8 31.90 9.85 -41.48
CA GLY A 8 33.16 10.44 -41.04
C GLY A 8 34.12 9.35 -40.59
N ASN A 9 35.44 9.52 -40.78
CA ASN A 9 36.48 8.51 -40.49
C ASN A 9 36.40 7.91 -39.06
N ASP A 10 35.76 8.59 -38.11
CA ASP A 10 35.53 8.13 -36.74
C ASP A 10 34.52 6.97 -36.63
N SER A 11 33.57 6.83 -37.57
CA SER A 11 32.55 5.76 -37.50
C SER A 11 33.12 4.37 -37.80
N THR A 12 34.19 4.30 -38.59
CA THR A 12 34.93 3.07 -38.86
C THR A 12 35.64 2.57 -37.60
N SER A 13 36.25 3.48 -36.84
CA SER A 13 36.93 3.17 -35.57
C SER A 13 35.96 2.63 -34.51
N VAL A 14 34.80 3.27 -34.31
CA VAL A 14 33.79 2.79 -33.33
C VAL A 14 33.24 1.42 -33.72
N ARG A 15 33.02 1.18 -35.02
CA ARG A 15 32.58 -0.13 -35.51
C ARG A 15 33.59 -1.21 -35.18
N ASP A 16 34.87 -0.97 -35.49
CA ASP A 16 35.93 -1.94 -35.27
C ASP A 16 36.11 -2.23 -33.77
N GLU A 17 36.01 -1.22 -32.92
CA GLU A 17 36.01 -1.38 -31.45
C GLU A 17 34.86 -2.26 -30.94
N ILE A 18 33.64 -2.05 -31.44
CA ILE A 18 32.47 -2.88 -31.09
C ILE A 18 32.67 -4.32 -31.54
N VAL A 19 33.21 -4.54 -32.75
CA VAL A 19 33.51 -5.88 -33.28
C VAL A 19 34.55 -6.58 -32.41
N SER A 20 35.65 -5.90 -32.07
CA SER A 20 36.67 -6.44 -31.16
C SER A 20 36.12 -6.70 -29.76
N LEU A 21 35.19 -5.89 -29.26
CA LEU A 21 34.52 -6.13 -27.98
C LEU A 21 33.63 -7.37 -28.02
N ILE A 22 32.83 -7.54 -29.08
CA ILE A 22 31.98 -8.73 -29.26
C ILE A 22 32.83 -10.00 -29.36
N ALA A 23 33.95 -9.95 -30.10
CA ALA A 23 34.87 -11.08 -30.21
C ALA A 23 35.43 -11.50 -28.85
N ARG A 24 35.89 -10.54 -28.03
CA ARG A 24 36.35 -10.80 -26.65
C ARG A 24 35.26 -11.40 -25.77
N TYR A 25 34.02 -10.93 -25.87
CA TYR A 25 32.92 -11.53 -25.11
C TYR A 25 32.62 -12.97 -25.54
N TRP A 26 32.81 -13.29 -26.83
CA TRP A 26 32.62 -14.64 -27.35
C TRP A 26 33.69 -15.62 -26.84
N GLU A 27 34.95 -15.17 -26.71
CA GLU A 27 36.02 -15.96 -26.10
C GLU A 27 35.74 -16.31 -24.63
N MET A 28 35.06 -15.43 -23.91
CA MET A 28 34.66 -15.63 -22.50
C MET A 28 33.33 -16.37 -22.34
N ALA A 29 32.57 -16.54 -23.43
CA ALA A 29 31.23 -17.12 -23.38
C ALA A 29 31.29 -18.64 -23.11
N LYS A 30 30.27 -19.15 -22.43
CA LYS A 30 30.09 -20.59 -22.20
C LYS A 30 28.78 -21.06 -22.84
N PRO A 31 28.77 -22.22 -23.51
CA PRO A 31 27.54 -22.77 -24.07
C PRO A 31 26.58 -23.11 -22.93
N ILE A 32 25.33 -22.63 -23.05
CA ILE A 32 24.28 -22.93 -22.08
C ILE A 32 23.57 -24.24 -22.44
N LYS A 33 23.41 -25.14 -21.46
CA LYS A 33 22.62 -26.37 -21.62
C LYS A 33 21.12 -26.05 -21.60
N LYS A 34 20.30 -26.90 -22.22
CA LYS A 34 18.83 -26.76 -22.17
C LYS A 34 18.29 -26.70 -20.73
N SER A 35 18.87 -27.48 -19.81
CA SER A 35 18.51 -27.50 -18.39
C SER A 35 18.84 -26.20 -17.68
N GLU A 36 20.00 -25.59 -17.96
CA GLU A 36 20.42 -24.30 -17.41
C GLU A 36 19.52 -23.17 -17.92
N ALA A 37 19.16 -23.17 -19.20
CA ALA A 37 18.21 -22.21 -19.77
C ALA A 37 16.81 -22.35 -19.14
N ALA A 38 16.34 -23.57 -18.85
CA ALA A 38 15.09 -23.79 -18.13
C ALA A 38 15.16 -23.25 -16.69
N ALA A 39 16.23 -23.58 -15.96
CA ALA A 39 16.45 -23.07 -14.60
C ALA A 39 16.52 -21.53 -14.56
N TYR A 40 17.19 -20.91 -15.55
CA TYR A 40 17.22 -19.45 -15.68
C TYR A 40 15.81 -18.86 -15.84
N ARG A 41 14.96 -19.43 -16.71
CA ARG A 41 13.60 -18.95 -16.92
C ARG A 41 12.75 -19.05 -15.66
N GLU A 42 12.90 -20.12 -14.88
CA GLU A 42 12.24 -20.27 -13.57
C GLU A 42 12.67 -19.16 -12.59
N VAL A 43 13.98 -18.91 -12.47
CA VAL A 43 14.49 -17.83 -11.61
C VAL A 43 14.03 -16.46 -12.11
N TRP A 44 14.10 -16.23 -13.42
CA TRP A 44 13.68 -14.98 -14.04
C TRP A 44 12.19 -14.70 -13.81
N SER A 45 11.34 -15.72 -13.99
CA SER A 45 9.89 -15.66 -13.73
C SER A 45 9.60 -15.28 -12.28
N ARG A 46 10.30 -15.90 -11.32
CA ARG A 46 10.18 -15.58 -9.89
C ARG A 46 10.64 -14.16 -9.55
N LYS A 47 11.64 -13.62 -10.27
CA LYS A 47 12.16 -12.26 -10.06
C LYS A 47 11.35 -11.18 -10.80
N GLN A 48 10.45 -11.54 -11.71
CA GLN A 48 9.65 -10.58 -12.48
C GLN A 48 8.92 -9.55 -11.59
N PRO A 49 8.23 -9.94 -10.49
CA PRO A 49 7.52 -8.97 -9.67
C PRO A 49 8.46 -7.90 -9.07
N ALA A 50 9.64 -8.29 -8.58
CA ALA A 50 10.63 -7.37 -8.04
C ALA A 50 11.20 -6.44 -9.12
N LEU A 51 11.48 -6.97 -10.31
CA LEU A 51 11.97 -6.16 -11.43
C LEU A 51 10.95 -5.13 -11.90
N ARG A 52 9.66 -5.50 -11.94
CA ARG A 52 8.56 -4.57 -12.27
C ARG A 52 8.47 -3.43 -11.26
N ARG A 53 8.50 -3.74 -9.96
CA ARG A 53 8.50 -2.74 -8.89
C ARG A 53 9.69 -1.79 -8.98
N LEU A 54 10.90 -2.31 -9.23
CA LEU A 54 12.10 -1.49 -9.47
C LEU A 54 11.94 -0.56 -10.69
N ALA A 55 11.22 -1.00 -11.72
CA ALA A 55 10.87 -0.18 -12.87
C ALA A 55 9.69 0.78 -12.62
N GLY A 56 9.17 0.86 -11.39
CA GLY A 56 8.03 1.69 -11.03
C GLY A 56 6.68 1.16 -11.51
N GLN A 57 6.60 -0.10 -11.93
CA GLN A 57 5.38 -0.74 -12.41
C GLN A 57 4.68 -1.44 -11.25
N TYR A 58 3.52 -0.90 -10.87
CA TYR A 58 2.71 -1.35 -9.76
C TYR A 58 1.32 -1.71 -10.23
N GLY A 59 0.81 -2.88 -9.83
CA GLY A 59 -0.48 -3.37 -10.33
C GLY A 59 -0.48 -3.55 -11.85
N SER A 60 -1.64 -3.33 -12.46
CA SER A 60 -1.88 -3.55 -13.90
C SER A 60 -1.98 -2.27 -14.73
N SER A 61 -1.95 -1.09 -14.12
CA SER A 61 -2.11 0.18 -14.83
C SER A 61 -0.78 0.90 -15.06
N ASN A 62 -0.71 1.65 -16.16
CA ASN A 62 0.40 2.55 -16.43
C ASN A 62 0.27 3.80 -15.56
N THR A 63 1.38 4.20 -14.94
CA THR A 63 1.48 5.46 -14.22
C THR A 63 1.84 6.59 -15.16
N GLU A 64 1.22 7.75 -14.99
CA GLU A 64 1.54 8.95 -15.78
C GLU A 64 2.86 9.61 -15.36
N LYS A 65 3.40 9.23 -14.20
CA LYS A 65 4.58 9.85 -13.59
C LYS A 65 5.58 8.81 -13.08
N PRO A 66 6.89 9.10 -13.13
CA PRO A 66 7.89 8.25 -12.50
C PRO A 66 7.75 8.28 -10.96
N LEU A 67 8.19 7.23 -10.27
CA LEU A 67 8.16 7.13 -8.81
C LEU A 67 8.78 8.34 -8.10
N THR A 68 9.87 8.86 -8.66
CA THR A 68 10.61 10.01 -8.11
C THR A 68 9.84 11.32 -8.16
N ALA A 69 8.76 11.40 -8.96
CA ALA A 69 7.90 12.57 -9.02
C ALA A 69 6.78 12.55 -7.96
N SER A 70 6.51 11.40 -7.33
CA SER A 70 5.62 11.34 -6.16
C SER A 70 6.34 11.93 -4.95
N SER A 71 5.64 12.83 -4.26
CA SER A 71 6.20 13.52 -3.09
C SER A 71 6.50 12.52 -1.99
N VAL A 72 5.57 11.61 -1.65
CA VAL A 72 5.76 10.67 -0.54
C VAL A 72 6.63 9.47 -0.90
N MET A 73 6.71 9.07 -2.16
CA MET A 73 7.50 7.89 -2.56
C MET A 73 9.00 8.06 -2.42
N SER A 74 9.50 9.31 -2.43
CA SER A 74 10.92 9.62 -2.31
C SER A 74 11.33 10.14 -0.93
N MET A 75 10.38 10.29 0.02
CA MET A 75 10.68 10.84 1.34
C MET A 75 11.53 9.87 2.17
N ALA A 76 12.64 10.39 2.70
CA ALA A 76 13.25 9.84 3.90
C ALA A 76 12.32 10.03 5.12
N TRP A 77 12.58 9.28 6.18
CA TRP A 77 11.74 9.24 7.37
C TRP A 77 11.49 10.63 8.00
N ASP A 78 12.54 11.44 8.11
CA ASP A 78 12.48 12.79 8.69
C ASP A 78 11.50 13.71 7.93
N ARG A 79 11.55 13.67 6.59
CA ARG A 79 10.63 14.45 5.73
C ARG A 79 9.21 13.93 5.85
N TYR A 80 9.03 12.62 5.85
CA TYR A 80 7.71 12.00 6.03
C TYR A 80 7.09 12.39 7.37
N PHE A 81 7.85 12.26 8.47
CA PHE A 81 7.39 12.64 9.80
C PHE A 81 7.03 14.12 9.89
N ASN A 82 7.83 15.01 9.30
CA ASN A 82 7.52 16.43 9.26
C ASN A 82 6.26 16.74 8.42
N ALA A 83 6.02 16.01 7.33
CA ALA A 83 4.79 16.13 6.56
C ALA A 83 3.55 15.69 7.36
N VAL A 84 3.64 14.57 8.09
CA VAL A 84 2.55 14.12 9.00
C VAL A 84 2.31 15.14 10.12
N LYS A 85 3.37 15.72 10.69
CA LYS A 85 3.24 16.75 11.74
C LYS A 85 2.57 18.04 11.26
N ALA A 86 2.62 18.31 9.96
CA ALA A 86 1.95 19.45 9.36
C ALA A 86 0.44 19.26 9.17
N ASP A 87 -0.14 18.17 9.72
CA ASP A 87 -1.59 17.93 9.74
C ASP A 87 -2.37 19.15 10.23
N GLN A 88 -3.18 19.71 9.34
CA GLN A 88 -3.96 20.93 9.60
C GLN A 88 -5.36 20.64 10.16
N HIS A 89 -5.80 19.37 10.20
CA HIS A 89 -7.19 19.01 10.42
C HIS A 89 -7.41 18.33 11.77
N HIS A 90 -6.80 17.17 11.99
CA HIS A 90 -7.10 16.31 13.15
C HIS A 90 -6.01 16.34 14.22
N GLY A 91 -4.82 16.82 13.86
CA GLY A 91 -3.63 16.81 14.71
C GLY A 91 -3.03 15.42 14.82
N PHE A 92 -1.75 15.28 14.45
CA PHE A 92 -1.09 13.98 14.39
C PHE A 92 -1.04 13.24 15.74
N GLU A 93 -0.96 13.96 16.87
CA GLU A 93 -0.92 13.34 18.20
C GLU A 93 -2.23 12.61 18.51
N ASN A 94 -3.37 13.26 18.29
CA ASN A 94 -4.68 12.64 18.50
C ASN A 94 -4.92 11.46 17.55
N ARG A 95 -4.40 11.55 16.32
CA ARG A 95 -4.42 10.46 15.34
C ARG A 95 -3.63 9.25 15.85
N CYS A 96 -2.43 9.47 16.39
CA CYS A 96 -1.61 8.43 17.02
C CYS A 96 -2.33 7.79 18.22
N GLU A 97 -2.96 8.60 19.08
CA GLU A 97 -3.72 8.08 20.23
C GLU A 97 -4.86 7.14 19.82
N LEU A 98 -5.64 7.53 18.80
CA LEU A 98 -6.71 6.69 18.28
C LEU A 98 -6.17 5.35 17.76
N LEU A 99 -5.09 5.38 16.98
CA LEU A 99 -4.46 4.16 16.47
C LEU A 99 -3.92 3.27 17.60
N ALA A 100 -3.30 3.87 18.63
CA ALA A 100 -2.81 3.15 19.80
C ALA A 100 -3.95 2.48 20.60
N ALA A 101 -5.06 3.18 20.80
CA ALA A 101 -6.25 2.63 21.47
C ALA A 101 -6.84 1.45 20.69
N VAL A 102 -6.92 1.55 19.36
CA VAL A 102 -7.39 0.46 18.50
C VAL A 102 -6.42 -0.72 18.48
N ALA A 103 -5.11 -0.48 18.45
CA ALA A 103 -4.11 -1.54 18.56
C ALA A 103 -4.24 -2.29 19.90
N CYS A 104 -4.43 -1.58 21.01
CA CYS A 104 -4.70 -2.18 22.31
C CYS A 104 -5.98 -3.02 22.32
N ALA A 105 -7.03 -2.56 21.64
CA ALA A 105 -8.27 -3.32 21.48
C ALA A 105 -8.04 -4.66 20.76
N PHE A 106 -7.33 -4.67 19.64
CA PHE A 106 -7.01 -5.91 18.92
C PHE A 106 -6.06 -6.83 19.70
N ALA A 107 -5.21 -6.30 20.57
CA ALA A 107 -4.40 -7.11 21.47
C ALA A 107 -5.21 -7.76 22.60
N LYS A 108 -6.26 -7.08 23.09
CA LYS A 108 -7.11 -7.54 24.20
C LYS A 108 -8.22 -8.50 23.74
N HIS A 109 -8.79 -8.27 22.57
CA HIS A 109 -9.92 -9.04 22.05
C HIS A 109 -9.45 -9.98 20.94
N ARG A 110 -9.75 -11.27 21.08
CA ARG A 110 -9.32 -12.30 20.12
C ARG A 110 -9.85 -12.05 18.71
N THR A 111 -11.07 -11.52 18.59
CA THR A 111 -11.74 -11.29 17.31
C THR A 111 -12.48 -9.97 17.33
N PHE A 112 -12.71 -9.37 16.15
CA PHE A 112 -13.53 -8.18 16.03
C PHE A 112 -14.94 -8.39 16.59
N ALA A 113 -15.56 -9.55 16.37
CA ALA A 113 -16.90 -9.86 16.87
C ALA A 113 -17.02 -9.88 18.39
N SER A 114 -15.92 -10.12 19.12
CA SER A 114 -15.87 -10.11 20.58
C SER A 114 -15.75 -8.70 21.19
N MET A 115 -15.58 -7.66 20.35
CA MET A 115 -15.48 -6.29 20.82
C MET A 115 -16.86 -5.69 21.09
N PRO A 116 -17.02 -4.85 22.13
CA PRO A 116 -18.25 -4.11 22.36
C PRO A 116 -18.65 -3.24 21.15
N LEU A 117 -19.96 -3.01 20.97
CA LEU A 117 -20.48 -2.26 19.82
C LEU A 117 -19.83 -0.87 19.65
N PRO A 118 -19.63 -0.04 20.69
CA PRO A 118 -18.97 1.26 20.53
C PRO A 118 -17.56 1.17 19.93
N LEU A 119 -16.80 0.15 20.33
CA LEU A 119 -15.45 -0.09 19.84
C LEU A 119 -15.48 -0.57 18.38
N ARG A 120 -16.40 -1.50 18.04
CA ARG A 120 -16.62 -1.94 16.66
C ARG A 120 -17.01 -0.77 15.76
N LYS A 121 -17.88 0.13 16.22
CA LYS A 121 -18.25 1.36 15.49
C LYS A 121 -17.08 2.30 15.29
N THR A 122 -16.25 2.50 16.31
CA THR A 122 -15.04 3.34 16.22
C THR A 122 -14.08 2.81 15.16
N ILE A 123 -13.75 1.52 15.21
CA ILE A 123 -12.88 0.85 14.22
C ILE A 123 -13.51 0.91 12.83
N ALA A 124 -14.82 0.73 12.74
CA ALA A 124 -15.56 0.78 11.48
C ALA A 124 -15.73 2.18 10.89
N GLY A 125 -15.39 3.26 11.59
CA GLY A 125 -15.61 4.60 11.06
C GLY A 125 -17.06 5.09 11.19
N LEU A 126 -17.80 4.61 12.20
CA LEU A 126 -19.24 4.83 12.36
C LEU A 126 -19.58 5.69 13.59
N PRO A 127 -20.60 6.57 13.50
CA PRO A 127 -21.00 7.44 14.60
C PRO A 127 -21.32 6.68 15.88
N ASN A 128 -20.74 7.14 16.98
CA ASN A 128 -21.06 6.69 18.33
C ASN A 128 -20.72 7.79 19.35
N VAL A 129 -21.25 7.67 20.57
CA VAL A 129 -21.11 8.68 21.63
C VAL A 129 -19.85 8.50 22.49
N HIS A 130 -19.12 7.40 22.33
CA HIS A 130 -18.00 7.04 23.22
C HIS A 130 -16.65 7.51 22.70
N GLU A 131 -16.51 7.69 21.39
CA GLU A 131 -15.28 8.18 20.76
C GLU A 131 -15.65 9.20 19.69
N SER A 132 -15.44 10.49 19.97
CA SER A 132 -15.75 11.59 19.05
C SER A 132 -14.95 11.55 17.76
N ARG A 133 -13.78 10.88 17.77
CA ARG A 133 -12.87 10.74 16.62
C ARG A 133 -13.22 9.57 15.71
N TRP A 134 -14.40 8.95 15.89
CA TRP A 134 -14.83 7.77 15.14
C TRP A 134 -14.64 7.91 13.62
N GLY A 135 -14.79 9.10 13.05
CA GLY A 135 -14.70 9.35 11.62
C GLY A 135 -13.30 9.62 11.06
N TRP A 136 -12.27 9.73 11.90
CA TRP A 136 -10.89 9.98 11.45
C TRP A 136 -10.28 8.75 10.80
N PHE A 137 -9.51 8.92 9.72
CA PHE A 137 -9.05 7.84 8.81
C PHE A 137 -10.18 7.19 8.00
N GLY A 138 -11.17 7.96 7.57
CA GLY A 138 -12.31 7.48 6.78
C GLY A 138 -13.60 7.33 7.56
N SER A 139 -14.51 8.30 7.37
CA SER A 139 -15.87 8.25 7.87
C SER A 139 -16.74 7.35 7.00
N MET A 140 -17.37 6.35 7.61
CA MET A 140 -18.30 5.41 6.97
C MET A 140 -19.76 5.74 7.27
N ARG A 141 -20.07 6.96 7.73
CA ARG A 141 -21.43 7.40 8.10
C ARG A 141 -22.47 7.16 7.00
N GLY A 142 -22.08 7.35 5.74
CA GLY A 142 -22.96 7.18 4.57
C GLY A 142 -23.15 5.73 4.11
N ALA A 143 -22.39 4.78 4.64
CA ALA A 143 -22.41 3.38 4.20
C ALA A 143 -23.48 2.57 4.96
N GLY A 144 -24.75 2.77 4.61
CA GLY A 144 -25.91 2.21 5.35
C GLY A 144 -25.86 0.69 5.59
N TYR A 145 -25.65 -0.10 4.54
CA TYR A 145 -25.55 -1.57 4.66
C TYR A 145 -24.37 -2.01 5.52
N TYR A 146 -23.24 -1.32 5.42
CA TYR A 146 -22.07 -1.57 6.25
C TYR A 146 -22.35 -1.22 7.72
N HIS A 147 -23.02 -0.09 7.98
CA HIS A 147 -23.45 0.31 9.31
C HIS A 147 -24.35 -0.76 9.95
N GLN A 148 -25.31 -1.30 9.19
CA GLN A 148 -26.14 -2.40 9.65
C GLN A 148 -25.31 -3.66 9.95
N ALA A 149 -24.43 -4.07 9.04
CA ALA A 149 -23.56 -5.24 9.23
C ALA A 149 -22.67 -5.13 10.48
N VAL A 150 -22.17 -3.92 10.78
CA VAL A 150 -21.44 -3.67 12.03
C VAL A 150 -22.40 -3.71 13.23
N ASN A 151 -23.57 -3.09 13.18
CA ASN A 151 -24.52 -3.12 14.31
C ASN A 151 -24.95 -4.55 14.68
N GLU A 152 -25.23 -5.37 13.68
CA GLU A 152 -25.66 -6.76 13.82
C GLU A 152 -24.52 -7.73 14.14
N ASN A 153 -23.29 -7.23 14.23
CA ASN A 153 -22.09 -8.04 14.49
C ASN A 153 -21.90 -9.16 13.45
N ASN A 154 -22.03 -8.81 12.16
CA ASN A 154 -21.91 -9.77 11.07
C ASN A 154 -20.59 -10.54 11.15
N LYS A 155 -20.70 -11.88 11.28
CA LYS A 155 -19.57 -12.80 11.47
C LYS A 155 -18.50 -12.68 10.38
N HIS A 156 -18.89 -12.36 9.14
CA HIS A 156 -17.98 -12.28 8.00
C HIS A 156 -17.03 -11.08 8.11
N LEU A 157 -17.45 -9.97 8.73
CA LEU A 157 -16.54 -8.86 9.01
C LEU A 157 -15.42 -9.25 9.99
N SER A 158 -15.78 -10.04 11.01
CA SER A 158 -14.79 -10.52 11.99
C SER A 158 -13.86 -11.56 11.38
N LYS A 159 -14.39 -12.56 10.69
CA LYS A 159 -13.60 -13.59 10.04
C LYS A 159 -12.66 -13.03 8.98
N ALA A 160 -13.13 -12.05 8.20
CA ALA A 160 -12.28 -11.35 7.25
C ALA A 160 -11.09 -10.74 7.98
N LEU A 161 -11.33 -9.96 9.05
CA LEU A 161 -10.25 -9.39 9.83
C LEU A 161 -9.31 -10.45 10.41
N ASP A 162 -9.80 -11.64 10.79
CA ASP A 162 -8.95 -12.72 11.33
C ASP A 162 -7.92 -13.24 10.29
N GLU A 163 -8.15 -13.05 8.99
CA GLU A 163 -7.17 -13.35 7.92
C GLU A 163 -5.98 -12.38 7.90
N ILE A 164 -6.07 -11.25 8.61
CA ILE A 164 -5.02 -10.23 8.66
C ILE A 164 -4.22 -10.40 9.97
N PRO A 165 -2.92 -10.72 9.92
CA PRO A 165 -2.12 -10.89 11.13
C PRO A 165 -1.85 -9.54 11.81
N LEU A 166 -1.76 -9.55 13.14
CA LEU A 166 -1.47 -8.35 13.95
C LEU A 166 0.01 -7.92 13.87
N ARG A 167 0.91 -8.80 13.43
CA ARG A 167 2.35 -8.57 13.38
C ARG A 167 2.93 -9.18 12.10
N GLY A 168 4.10 -8.69 11.70
CA GLY A 168 4.75 -9.13 10.46
C GLY A 168 4.12 -8.50 9.21
N THR A 169 4.75 -8.69 8.07
CA THR A 169 4.25 -8.14 6.80
C THR A 169 3.01 -8.91 6.35
N VAL A 170 1.90 -8.20 6.12
CA VAL A 170 0.70 -8.80 5.50
C VAL A 170 1.03 -9.09 4.04
N THR A 171 0.77 -10.32 3.61
CA THR A 171 1.01 -10.78 2.25
C THR A 171 -0.20 -10.52 1.35
N ARG A 172 0.00 -10.57 0.03
CA ARG A 172 -1.09 -10.48 -0.94
C ARG A 172 -2.13 -11.59 -0.74
N SER A 173 -1.70 -12.80 -0.42
CA SER A 173 -2.61 -13.93 -0.19
C SER A 173 -3.51 -13.72 1.04
N GLU A 174 -2.97 -13.17 2.14
CA GLU A 174 -3.77 -12.83 3.33
C GLU A 174 -4.78 -11.71 3.02
N TYR A 175 -4.36 -10.69 2.26
CA TYR A 175 -5.27 -9.66 1.78
C TYR A 175 -6.38 -10.23 0.88
N GLU A 176 -6.06 -11.12 -0.06
CA GLU A 176 -7.05 -11.76 -0.95
C GLU A 176 -8.05 -12.61 -0.16
N LYS A 177 -7.59 -13.34 0.88
CA LYS A 177 -8.49 -14.06 1.80
C LYS A 177 -9.39 -13.12 2.60
N TYR A 178 -8.83 -12.01 3.10
CA TYR A 178 -9.61 -10.95 3.74
C TYR A 178 -10.72 -10.45 2.81
N ILE A 179 -10.41 -10.13 1.54
CA ILE A 179 -11.40 -9.64 0.58
C ILE A 179 -12.45 -10.71 0.28
N ALA A 180 -12.04 -11.96 0.03
CA ALA A 180 -12.96 -13.06 -0.23
C ALA A 180 -13.98 -13.25 0.91
N GLU A 181 -13.52 -13.23 2.16
CA GLU A 181 -14.40 -13.35 3.32
C GLU A 181 -15.21 -12.07 3.59
N PHE A 182 -14.64 -10.89 3.36
CA PHE A 182 -15.32 -9.60 3.53
C PHE A 182 -16.53 -9.48 2.59
N LEU A 183 -16.42 -9.95 1.35
CA LEU A 183 -17.51 -9.92 0.38
C LEU A 183 -18.73 -10.75 0.82
N ASN A 184 -18.53 -11.79 1.64
CA ASN A 184 -19.63 -12.59 2.20
C ASN A 184 -20.53 -11.79 3.16
N ALA A 185 -20.05 -10.66 3.71
CA ALA A 185 -20.89 -9.74 4.47
C ALA A 185 -21.86 -8.91 3.59
N PHE A 186 -21.63 -8.90 2.27
CA PHE A 186 -22.31 -8.03 1.30
C PHE A 186 -22.75 -8.80 0.05
N PRO A 187 -23.57 -9.87 0.17
CA PRO A 187 -23.94 -10.74 -0.96
C PRO A 187 -24.68 -10.01 -2.09
N ASN A 188 -25.32 -8.87 -1.77
CA ASN A 188 -26.07 -8.05 -2.72
C ASN A 188 -25.29 -6.79 -3.17
N GLY A 189 -23.96 -6.78 -3.01
CA GLY A 189 -23.11 -5.62 -3.29
C GLY A 189 -23.14 -4.57 -2.19
N ARG A 190 -22.88 -3.29 -2.54
CA ARG A 190 -22.73 -2.15 -1.60
C ARG A 190 -21.51 -2.24 -0.67
N HIS A 191 -20.60 -3.15 -0.97
CA HIS A 191 -19.21 -3.13 -0.50
C HIS A 191 -18.37 -2.12 -1.32
N GLY A 192 -17.13 -1.90 -0.91
CA GLY A 192 -16.18 -1.11 -1.69
C GLY A 192 -14.83 -0.95 -1.02
N VAL A 193 -13.84 -0.46 -1.78
CA VAL A 193 -12.46 -0.27 -1.32
C VAL A 193 -12.40 0.62 -0.08
N GLY A 194 -13.18 1.70 0.00
CA GLY A 194 -13.18 2.57 1.19
C GLY A 194 -13.58 1.84 2.47
N ILE A 195 -14.65 1.04 2.43
CA ILE A 195 -15.12 0.25 3.58
C ILE A 195 -14.10 -0.83 3.95
N ALA A 196 -13.60 -1.56 2.95
CA ALA A 196 -12.65 -2.64 3.16
C ALA A 196 -11.31 -2.11 3.71
N SER A 197 -10.79 -1.04 3.13
CA SER A 197 -9.53 -0.40 3.54
C SER A 197 -9.65 0.30 4.89
N ARG A 198 -10.84 0.78 5.29
CA ARG A 198 -11.08 1.31 6.65
C ARG A 198 -10.75 0.28 7.72
N LEU A 199 -11.36 -0.90 7.64
CA LEU A 199 -11.12 -1.96 8.63
C LEU A 199 -9.65 -2.41 8.64
N LEU A 200 -9.02 -2.51 7.45
CA LEU A 200 -7.61 -2.83 7.30
C LEU A 200 -6.69 -1.78 7.92
N ALA A 201 -6.92 -0.50 7.63
CA ALA A 201 -6.11 0.61 8.14
C ALA A 201 -6.20 0.70 9.67
N LEU A 202 -7.34 0.40 10.27
CA LEU A 202 -7.46 0.43 11.73
C LEU A 202 -6.87 -0.83 12.39
N LYS A 203 -6.85 -1.98 11.70
CA LYS A 203 -6.20 -3.19 12.20
C LYS A 203 -4.67 -3.20 12.02
N ARG A 204 -4.19 -2.69 10.89
CA ARG A 204 -2.77 -2.66 10.48
C ARG A 204 -2.42 -1.30 9.89
N PRO A 205 -2.43 -0.24 10.72
CA PRO A 205 -2.19 1.14 10.27
C PRO A 205 -0.76 1.37 9.77
N ASP A 206 0.16 0.46 10.06
CA ASP A 206 1.52 0.46 9.55
C ASP A 206 1.62 0.04 8.07
N GLN A 207 0.62 -0.69 7.55
CA GLN A 207 0.65 -1.23 6.19
C GLN A 207 -0.50 -0.75 5.30
N PHE A 208 -1.67 -0.44 5.86
CA PHE A 208 -2.83 -0.01 5.10
C PHE A 208 -3.21 1.45 5.34
N VAL A 209 -3.64 2.11 4.28
CA VAL A 209 -4.26 3.44 4.28
C VAL A 209 -5.74 3.28 3.95
N CYS A 210 -6.63 3.90 4.74
CA CYS A 210 -8.04 3.93 4.33
C CYS A 210 -8.16 4.85 3.11
N LEU A 211 -8.61 4.31 1.98
CA LEU A 211 -8.80 5.09 0.77
C LEU A 211 -10.25 5.63 0.73
N ASP A 212 -10.42 6.90 1.12
CA ASP A 212 -11.72 7.53 1.22
C ASP A 212 -11.87 8.72 0.25
N SER A 213 -13.04 9.35 0.23
CA SER A 213 -13.30 10.48 -0.68
C SER A 213 -12.49 11.75 -0.34
N LYS A 214 -11.92 11.85 0.85
CA LYS A 214 -11.17 13.01 1.35
C LYS A 214 -9.69 12.92 1.02
N ASN A 215 -9.11 11.71 0.94
CA ASN A 215 -7.70 11.53 0.60
C ASN A 215 -7.42 10.97 -0.81
N GLN A 216 -8.40 10.30 -1.43
CA GLN A 216 -8.17 9.55 -2.68
C GLN A 216 -7.69 10.44 -3.82
N ARG A 217 -8.23 11.66 -3.96
CA ARG A 217 -7.84 12.57 -5.04
C ARG A 217 -6.37 12.96 -4.93
N GLY A 218 -5.95 13.42 -3.75
CA GLY A 218 -4.58 13.84 -3.49
C GLY A 218 -3.59 12.70 -3.68
N LEU A 219 -3.91 11.54 -3.11
CA LEU A 219 -3.07 10.35 -3.16
C LEU A 219 -2.92 9.81 -4.60
N CYS A 220 -4.02 9.69 -5.35
CA CYS A 220 -3.96 9.26 -6.76
C CYS A 220 -3.18 10.24 -7.63
N ARG A 221 -3.36 11.55 -7.42
CA ARG A 221 -2.63 12.62 -8.13
C ARG A 221 -1.13 12.58 -7.87
N ASP A 222 -0.74 12.32 -6.63
CA ASP A 222 0.66 12.20 -6.22
C ASP A 222 1.33 10.97 -6.86
N PHE A 223 0.62 9.83 -6.87
CA PHE A 223 1.12 8.60 -7.48
C PHE A 223 1.03 8.56 -9.01
N GLY A 224 0.29 9.50 -9.62
CA GLY A 224 0.03 9.51 -11.07
C GLY A 224 -0.78 8.30 -11.52
N ILE A 225 -1.78 7.90 -10.72
CA ILE A 225 -2.70 6.78 -11.01
C ILE A 225 -4.13 7.28 -11.18
N VAL A 226 -4.92 6.55 -11.96
CA VAL A 226 -6.31 6.90 -12.25
C VAL A 226 -7.20 6.66 -11.03
N GLN A 227 -7.96 7.66 -10.61
CA GLN A 227 -8.90 7.56 -9.48
C GLN A 227 -10.10 6.64 -9.77
N SER A 228 -10.70 6.77 -10.96
CA SER A 228 -11.91 6.03 -11.33
C SER A 228 -11.65 4.52 -11.44
N GLY A 229 -12.67 3.71 -11.11
CA GLY A 229 -12.58 2.26 -11.23
C GLY A 229 -11.58 1.61 -10.26
N MET A 230 -11.29 2.25 -9.14
CA MET A 230 -10.46 1.67 -8.08
C MET A 230 -11.16 0.42 -7.52
N ASN A 231 -10.52 -0.74 -7.68
CA ASN A 231 -10.98 -2.03 -7.18
C ASN A 231 -9.97 -2.61 -6.19
N TYR A 232 -10.24 -3.79 -5.64
CA TYR A 232 -9.41 -4.39 -4.59
C TYR A 232 -7.99 -4.75 -5.07
N ASP A 233 -7.84 -5.21 -6.32
CA ASP A 233 -6.54 -5.53 -6.91
C ASP A 233 -5.71 -4.28 -7.15
N ARG A 234 -6.34 -3.23 -7.68
CA ARG A 234 -5.69 -1.93 -7.92
C ARG A 234 -5.32 -1.26 -6.62
N TYR A 235 -6.16 -1.32 -5.58
CA TYR A 235 -5.79 -0.81 -4.25
C TYR A 235 -4.55 -1.52 -3.71
N TRP A 236 -4.48 -2.86 -3.79
CA TRP A 236 -3.30 -3.59 -3.37
C TRP A 236 -2.07 -3.21 -4.21
N GLY A 237 -2.16 -3.34 -5.53
CA GLY A 237 -1.02 -3.14 -6.41
C GLY A 237 -0.56 -1.69 -6.50
N GLU A 238 -1.49 -0.78 -6.82
CA GLU A 238 -1.16 0.61 -7.14
C GLU A 238 -0.90 1.48 -5.92
N ILE A 239 -1.42 1.10 -4.73
CA ILE A 239 -1.25 1.86 -3.48
C ILE A 239 -0.41 1.09 -2.48
N ILE A 240 -0.83 -0.11 -2.04
CA ILE A 240 -0.16 -0.81 -0.94
C ILE A 240 1.23 -1.30 -1.31
N GLU A 241 1.38 -2.04 -2.41
CA GLU A 241 2.70 -2.48 -2.88
C GLU A 241 3.60 -1.27 -3.18
N ARG A 242 3.04 -0.20 -3.74
CA ARG A 242 3.75 1.04 -4.00
C ARG A 242 4.33 1.65 -2.73
N ILE A 243 3.52 1.96 -1.72
CA ILE A 243 4.03 2.61 -0.50
C ILE A 243 5.01 1.72 0.27
N THR A 244 4.92 0.39 0.13
CA THR A 244 5.89 -0.53 0.76
C THR A 244 7.29 -0.44 0.15
N ASP A 245 7.47 0.18 -1.01
CA ASP A 245 8.80 0.47 -1.57
C ASP A 245 9.38 1.83 -1.14
N ALA A 246 8.59 2.66 -0.45
CA ALA A 246 9.04 4.00 -0.08
C ALA A 246 10.13 3.94 1.02
N PRO A 247 11.13 4.86 1.01
CA PRO A 247 12.19 4.87 2.01
C PRO A 247 11.69 5.05 3.45
N TRP A 248 10.69 5.92 3.66
CA TRP A 248 10.06 6.11 4.97
C TRP A 248 9.37 4.83 5.48
N TRP A 249 8.76 4.04 4.58
CA TRP A 249 8.09 2.80 4.97
C TRP A 249 9.07 1.72 5.42
N ASN A 250 10.22 1.64 4.73
CA ASN A 250 11.31 0.70 5.02
C ASN A 250 12.30 1.21 6.09
N SER A 251 12.05 2.37 6.69
CA SER A 251 12.91 2.93 7.73
C SER A 251 12.86 2.10 9.02
N MET A 252 13.96 2.11 9.77
CA MET A 252 13.97 1.54 11.12
C MET A 252 13.04 2.33 12.04
N ARG A 253 12.31 1.62 12.91
CA ARG A 253 11.46 2.25 13.92
C ARG A 253 12.29 3.23 14.79
N PRO A 254 11.94 4.53 14.83
CA PRO A 254 12.66 5.51 15.61
C PRO A 254 12.64 5.23 17.12
N LYS A 255 13.63 5.73 17.84
CA LYS A 255 13.69 5.66 19.32
C LYS A 255 12.83 6.72 20.00
N ASN A 256 12.65 7.88 19.35
CA ASN A 256 11.80 8.95 19.87
C ASN A 256 10.34 8.47 19.92
N ALA A 257 9.68 8.62 21.07
CA ALA A 257 8.33 8.08 21.28
C ALA A 257 7.28 8.65 20.32
N LYS A 258 7.34 9.95 19.98
CA LYS A 258 6.38 10.58 19.07
C LYS A 258 6.56 10.09 17.64
N GLU A 259 7.80 10.02 17.18
CA GLU A 259 8.12 9.46 15.87
C GLU A 259 7.73 7.98 15.79
N ALA A 260 8.01 7.22 16.84
CA ALA A 260 7.68 5.81 16.89
C ALA A 260 6.17 5.57 16.82
N ALA A 261 5.35 6.43 17.45
CA ALA A 261 3.90 6.37 17.34
C ALA A 261 3.40 6.66 15.92
N VAL A 262 4.05 7.57 15.18
CA VAL A 262 3.76 7.77 13.75
C VAL A 262 4.22 6.56 12.94
N TRP A 263 5.38 5.99 13.26
CA TRP A 263 5.93 4.82 12.56
C TRP A 263 5.03 3.59 12.68
N ASP A 264 4.44 3.39 13.86
CA ASP A 264 3.49 2.31 14.15
C ASP A 264 2.17 2.47 13.34
N GLY A 265 1.88 3.67 12.83
CA GLY A 265 0.71 3.99 12.01
C GLY A 265 1.01 4.56 10.63
N ARG A 266 2.23 4.36 10.12
CA ARG A 266 2.80 5.11 8.98
C ARG A 266 2.02 4.99 7.66
N ALA A 267 1.30 3.91 7.40
CA ALA A 267 0.49 3.85 6.18
C ALA A 267 -0.81 4.65 6.36
N ALA A 268 -1.52 4.45 7.47
CA ALA A 268 -2.75 5.18 7.79
C ALA A 268 -2.51 6.69 7.90
N MET A 269 -1.32 7.11 8.35
CA MET A 269 -0.93 8.52 8.47
C MET A 269 -0.73 9.23 7.12
N LEU A 270 -0.76 8.54 5.99
CA LEU A 270 -0.91 9.20 4.69
C LEU A 270 -2.21 10.02 4.62
N ASP A 271 -3.22 9.65 5.40
CA ASP A 271 -4.42 10.47 5.59
C ASP A 271 -4.09 11.84 6.17
N ALA A 272 -3.12 11.97 7.08
CA ALA A 272 -2.70 13.27 7.62
C ALA A 272 -2.05 14.18 6.56
N ILE A 273 -1.51 13.60 5.49
CA ILE A 273 -0.82 14.33 4.40
C ILE A 273 -1.81 14.70 3.28
N PHE A 274 -2.74 13.79 2.94
CA PHE A 274 -3.59 13.90 1.76
C PHE A 274 -5.05 14.22 2.04
N TYR A 275 -5.48 14.27 3.30
CA TYR A 275 -6.86 14.61 3.64
C TYR A 275 -7.19 16.04 3.23
N GLU A 276 -8.25 16.18 2.42
CA GLU A 276 -8.85 17.45 1.99
C GLU A 276 -10.31 17.47 2.49
N GLU A 277 -10.72 18.53 3.23
CA GLU A 277 -12.11 18.70 3.71
C GLU A 277 -13.17 18.87 2.63
#